data_AF-A0A6N7GQH4-F1
#
_entry.id   AF-A0A6N7GQH4-F1
#
_cell.length_a   1.000
_cell.length_b   1.000
_cell.length_c   1.000
_cell.angle_alpha   90.00
_cell.angle_beta   90.00
_cell.angle_gamma   90.00
#
_symmetry.space_group_name_H-M   'P 1'
#
loop_
_entity.id
_entity.type
_entity.pdbx_description
1 polymer ?
#
loop_
_entity_poly.entity_id
_entity_poly.type
_entity_poly.pdbx_seq_one_letter_code
_entity_poly.pdbx_strand_id
1 'polypeptide(L)' 'MTGVHHLAQRVAAFLQKRNGAYCESCLIERLLIASRAALKAALETDRFSVRIGVCPDCKTRKQVIACRDNAGSKAA' A
#
# COMPACT_ATOMS: atom_id res chain seq x y z
N MET A 1 -3.89 -9.18 18.57
CA MET A 1 -3.22 -8.24 17.62
C MET A 1 -3.08 -8.84 16.21
N THR A 2 -4.09 -9.57 15.71
CA THR A 2 -4.00 -10.31 14.43
C THR A 2 -4.59 -9.56 13.24
N GLY A 3 -5.56 -8.66 13.46
CA GLY A 3 -6.26 -7.96 12.38
C GLY A 3 -5.40 -6.98 11.58
N VAL A 4 -4.46 -6.29 12.23
CA VAL A 4 -3.58 -5.31 11.58
C VAL A 4 -2.60 -5.99 10.62
N HIS A 5 -2.06 -7.16 11.02
CA HIS A 5 -1.15 -7.93 10.16
C HIS A 5 -1.84 -8.48 8.91
N HIS A 6 -3.07 -8.97 9.02
CA HIS A 6 -3.83 -9.43 7.85
C HIS A 6 -4.16 -8.30 6.88
N LEU A 7 -4.49 -7.11 7.40
CA LEU A 7 -4.73 -5.94 6.56
C LEU A 7 -3.44 -5.52 5.83
N ALA A 8 -2.31 -5.46 6.52
CA ALA A 8 -1.02 -5.16 5.91
C ALA A 8 -0.67 -6.17 4.80
N GLN A 9 -0.88 -7.46 5.02
CA GLN A 9 -0.66 -8.48 3.98
C GLN A 9 -1.56 -8.27 2.76
N ARG A 10 -2.84 -7.94 2.95
CA ARG A 10 -3.78 -7.66 1.85
C ARG A 10 -3.36 -6.43 1.04
N VAL A 11 -2.95 -5.36 1.72
CA VAL A 11 -2.45 -4.14 1.07
C VAL A 11 -1.18 -4.44 0.29
N ALA A 12 -0.21 -5.14 0.88
CA ALA A 12 1.03 -5.53 0.22
C ALA A 12 0.77 -6.39 -1.02
N ALA A 13 -0.05 -7.43 -0.90
CA ALA A 13 -0.39 -8.31 -2.02
C ALA A 13 -1.09 -7.55 -3.17
N PHE A 14 -1.96 -6.58 -2.85
CA PHE A 14 -2.59 -5.74 -3.85
C PHE A 14 -1.59 -4.86 -4.59
N LEU A 15 -0.71 -4.17 -3.85
CA LEU A 15 0.30 -3.27 -4.42
C LEU A 15 1.32 -4.04 -5.27
N GLN A 16 1.77 -5.22 -4.81
CA GLN A 16 2.67 -6.10 -5.56
C GLN A 16 2.00 -6.63 -6.84
N LYS A 17 0.76 -7.13 -6.75
CA LYS A 17 0.03 -7.64 -7.92
C LYS A 17 -0.20 -6.56 -8.99
N ARG A 18 -0.40 -5.31 -8.57
CA ARG A 18 -0.61 -4.17 -9.46
C ARG A 18 0.71 -3.51 -9.91
N ASN A 19 1.85 -3.90 -9.32
CA ASN A 19 3.15 -3.29 -9.52
C ASN A 19 3.07 -1.75 -9.55
N GLY A 20 2.36 -1.17 -8.58
CA GLY A 20 1.93 0.22 -8.64
C GLY A 20 1.84 0.87 -7.27
N ALA A 21 1.85 2.20 -7.27
CA ALA A 21 1.72 3.00 -6.06
C ALA A 21 0.35 3.69 -6.04
N TYR A 22 -0.42 3.51 -4.96
CA TYR A 22 -1.78 4.02 -4.84
C TYR A 22 -1.91 4.99 -3.67
N CYS A 23 -2.75 6.01 -3.80
CA CYS A 23 -3.02 6.90 -2.67
C CYS A 23 -3.87 6.22 -1.60
N GLU A 24 -3.82 6.76 -0.39
CA GLU A 24 -4.51 6.25 0.79
C GLU A 24 -6.02 6.07 0.56
N SER A 25 -6.70 7.06 -0.04
CA SER A 25 -8.15 6.99 -0.35
C SER A 25 -8.50 5.84 -1.30
N CYS A 26 -7.80 5.74 -2.43
CA CYS A 26 -8.06 4.66 -3.39
C CYS A 26 -7.75 3.27 -2.81
N LEU A 27 -6.77 3.15 -1.90
CA LEU A 27 -6.53 1.87 -1.20
C LEU A 27 -7.67 1.52 -0.25
N ILE A 28 -8.20 2.49 0.50
CA ILE A 28 -9.36 2.30 1.37
C ILE A 28 -10.57 1.83 0.56
N GLU A 29 -10.85 2.49 -0.56
CA GLU A 29 -11.98 2.15 -1.44
C GLU A 29 -11.79 0.79 -2.12
N ARG A 30 -10.60 0.52 -2.70
CA ARG A 30 -10.32 -0.73 -3.43
C ARG A 30 -10.27 -1.96 -2.52
N LEU A 31 -9.81 -1.81 -1.28
CA LEU A 31 -9.64 -2.93 -0.34
C LEU A 31 -10.76 -3.03 0.69
N LEU A 32 -11.75 -2.12 0.63
CA LEU A 32 -12.87 -2.01 1.57
C LEU A 32 -12.36 -1.92 3.01
N ILE A 33 -11.39 -1.04 3.24
CA ILE A 33 -10.79 -0.86 4.55
C ILE A 33 -11.74 -0.07 5.43
N ALA A 34 -12.08 -0.61 6.60
CA ALA A 34 -13.08 -0.03 7.49
C ALA A 34 -12.78 1.41 7.92
N SER A 35 -11.50 1.79 8.02
CA SER A 35 -11.12 3.16 8.37
C SER A 35 -9.71 3.52 7.89
N ARG A 36 -9.48 4.83 7.76
CA ARG A 36 -8.16 5.40 7.48
C ARG A 36 -7.14 5.06 8.58
N ALA A 37 -7.58 5.02 9.84
CA ALA A 37 -6.74 4.64 10.96
C ALA A 37 -6.25 3.18 10.84
N ALA A 38 -7.13 2.26 10.40
CA ALA A 38 -6.76 0.87 10.19
C ALA A 38 -5.73 0.72 9.06
N LEU A 39 -5.88 1.47 7.97
CA LEU A 39 -4.87 1.50 6.90
C LEU A 39 -3.53 2.04 7.43
N LYS A 40 -3.53 3.17 8.15
CA LYS A 40 -2.29 3.72 8.72
C LYS A 40 -1.59 2.72 9.64
N ALA A 41 -2.33 2.07 10.54
CA ALA A 41 -1.77 1.04 11.41
C ALA A 41 -1.16 -0.13 10.62
N ALA A 42 -1.74 -0.51 9.48
CA ALA A 42 -1.18 -1.52 8.59
C ALA A 42 0.08 -1.04 7.84
N LEU A 43 0.15 0.26 7.54
CA LEU A 43 1.29 0.89 6.86
C LEU A 43 2.47 1.21 7.77
N GLU A 44 2.32 1.14 9.10
CA GLU A 44 3.42 1.26 10.06
C GLU A 44 4.44 0.11 9.97
N THR A 45 4.18 -0.89 9.12
CA THR A 45 5.13 -1.97 8.84
C THR A 45 6.20 -1.52 7.84
N ASP A 46 7.44 -2.00 7.99
CA ASP A 46 8.60 -1.62 7.15
C ASP A 46 8.47 -2.03 5.65
N ARG A 47 7.39 -2.73 5.29
CA ARG A 47 7.11 -3.22 3.93
C ARG A 47 6.53 -2.16 3.01
N PHE A 48 6.25 -0.95 3.48
CA PHE A 48 5.64 0.11 2.69
C PHE A 48 6.54 1.34 2.61
N SER A 49 6.48 2.04 1.47
CA SER A 49 7.09 3.34 1.29
C SER A 49 6.06 4.32 0.79
N VAL A 50 6.02 5.50 1.42
CA VAL A 50 5.20 6.63 1.00
C VAL A 50 6.07 7.58 0.19
N ARG A 51 5.63 7.92 -1.02
CA ARG A 51 6.31 8.88 -1.89
C ARG A 51 5.30 9.76 -2.61
N ILE A 52 5.75 10.87 -3.17
CA ILE A 52 4.91 11.69 -4.07
C ILE A 52 4.93 11.04 -5.45
N GLY A 53 3.76 10.73 -5.98
CA GLY A 53 3.60 10.10 -7.29
C GLY A 53 2.19 10.27 -7.83
N VAL A 54 1.96 9.78 -9.05
CA VAL A 54 0.62 9.79 -9.65
C VAL A 54 -0.09 8.49 -9.24
N CYS A 55 -1.25 8.60 -8.60
CA CYS A 55 -2.08 7.45 -8.32
C CYS A 55 -2.71 6.95 -9.63
N PRO A 56 -2.57 5.67 -10.00
CA PRO A 56 -3.09 5.16 -11.28
C PRO A 56 -4.63 5.16 -11.34
N ASP A 57 -5.30 5.19 -10.18
CA ASP A 57 -6.76 5.10 -10.10
C ASP A 57 -7.44 6.46 -10.34
N CYS A 58 -7.03 7.48 -9.57
CA CYS A 58 -7.58 8.84 -9.66
C CYS A 58 -6.74 9.78 -10.53
N LYS A 59 -5.62 9.30 -11.10
CA LYS A 59 -4.70 10.04 -11.97
C LYS A 59 -4.17 11.36 -11.38
N THR A 60 -4.26 11.53 -10.06
CA THR A 60 -3.81 12.74 -9.36
C THR A 60 -2.41 12.54 -8.80
N ARG A 61 -1.56 13.57 -8.88
CA ARG A 61 -0.26 13.60 -8.22
C ARG A 61 -0.43 13.92 -6.73
N LYS A 62 -0.11 12.96 -5.87
CA LYS A 62 -0.25 13.07 -4.40
C LYS A 62 0.63 12.04 -3.68
N GLN A 63 0.49 11.96 -2.36
CA GLN A 63 1.10 10.89 -1.57
C GLN A 63 0.51 9.55 -2.00
N VAL A 64 1.38 8.67 -2.48
CA VAL A 64 1.07 7.31 -2.88
C VAL A 64 1.92 6.34 -2.08
N ILE A 65 1.33 5.19 -1.78
CA ILE A 65 1.92 4.11 -1.02
C ILE A 65 2.31 3.02 -2.02
N ALA A 66 3.57 2.64 -1.99
CA ALA A 66 4.11 1.50 -2.71
C ALA A 66 4.51 0.42 -1.71
N CYS A 67 4.46 -0.85 -2.13
CA CYS A 67 5.17 -1.90 -1.40
C CYS A 67 6.66 -1.66 -1.62
N ARG A 68 7.46 -1.63 -0.55
CA ARG A 68 8.89 -1.93 -0.66
C ARG A 68 8.94 -3.39 -1.05
N ASP A 69 9.29 -3.67 -2.29
CA ASP A 69 9.80 -4.99 -2.62
C ASP A 69 10.98 -5.21 -1.68
N ASN A 70 10.89 -6.26 -0.87
CA ASN A 70 12.09 -6.80 -0.27
C ASN A 70 13.01 -7.05 -1.46
N ALA A 71 14.10 -6.30 -1.58
CA ALA A 71 15.09 -6.48 -2.64
C ALA A 71 15.75 -7.86 -2.45
N GLY A 72 15.01 -8.90 -2.80
CA GLY A 72 15.34 -10.31 -2.76
C GLY A 72 14.85 -11.00 -4.03
N SER A 73 14.59 -10.24 -5.09
CA SER A 73 14.36 -10.77 -6.43
C SER A 73 15.05 -9.88 -7.46
N LYS A 74 16.38 -10.08 -7.51
CA LYS A 74 17.29 -9.87 -8.66
C LYS A 74 18.10 -8.56 -8.72
N ALA A 75 19.33 -8.64 -8.21
CA ALA A 75 20.50 -8.09 -8.90
C ALA A 75 21.70 -9.04 -8.69
N ALA A 76 22.17 -9.62 -9.81
CA ALA A 76 23.29 -10.55 -10.00
C ALA A 76 23.10 -12.02 -9.56
#